data_AF-A0A8I3A9Q9-F1
#
_entry.id   AF-A0A8I3A9Q9-F1
#
_cell.length_a   1.000
_cell.length_b   1.000
_cell.length_c   1.000
_cell.angle_alpha   90.00
_cell.angle_beta   90.00
_cell.angle_gamma   90.00
#
_symmetry.space_group_name_H-M   'P 1'
#
loop_
_entity.id
_entity.type
_entity.pdbx_description
1 polymer ?
#
loop_
_entity_poly.entity_id
_entity_poly.type
_entity_poly.pdbx_seq_one_letter_code
_entity_poly.pdbx_strand_id
1 'polypeptide(L)'
;MIDVHYMAANKLLAQIGEDAKKLSNISSPPPPLSCHVFPDITELSSFPDSSTSIGFQITDSTSSDLDLVIKVACSHSIGLHNFCASHGHAPTIRGFKKFPGNVVAIAMDHLEGGHLGSEGSEEFRNKMAEQLKQLVKDFHLSNYVHGDLHLPNIYCVGDKINLSDFDWGGIAGEAFYPYQILTSELSEGRGMNNLMIMKEDDGRILDMSLKSIGS
;
A
#
# COMPACT_ATOMS: atom_id res chain seq x y z
N MET A 1 16.03 16.70 19.42
CA MET A 1 16.16 16.86 17.95
C MET A 1 14.77 16.57 17.40
N ILE A 2 13.97 17.62 17.22
CA ILE A 2 12.57 17.49 16.80
C ILE A 2 12.58 17.14 15.32
N ASP A 3 11.87 16.06 15.01
CA ASP A 3 12.10 15.20 13.87
C ASP A 3 11.78 15.89 12.54
N VAL A 4 12.74 15.89 11.62
CA VAL A 4 12.59 16.47 10.26
C VAL A 4 11.41 15.79 9.54
N HIS A 5 11.14 14.53 9.88
CA HIS A 5 9.99 13.75 9.44
C HIS A 5 8.65 14.32 9.92
N TYR A 6 8.56 14.76 11.18
CA TYR A 6 7.35 15.39 11.74
C TYR A 6 7.07 16.75 11.09
N MET A 7 8.11 17.54 10.81
CA MET A 7 7.95 18.82 10.09
C MET A 7 7.54 18.63 8.63
N ALA A 8 8.07 17.61 7.94
CA ALA A 8 7.70 17.31 6.57
C ALA A 8 6.25 16.81 6.46
N ALA A 9 5.83 15.91 7.37
CA ALA A 9 4.46 15.44 7.46
C ALA A 9 3.48 16.55 7.82
N ASN A 10 3.81 17.44 8.77
CA ASN A 10 2.96 18.59 9.10
C ASN A 10 2.93 19.65 8.00
N LYS A 11 4.03 19.88 7.28
CA LYS A 11 4.03 20.75 6.10
C LYS A 11 3.22 20.14 4.97
N LEU A 12 3.26 18.82 4.81
CA LEU A 12 2.45 18.10 3.85
C LEU A 12 0.97 18.19 4.21
N LEU A 13 0.60 17.95 5.47
CA LEU A 13 -0.77 18.13 5.97
C LEU A 13 -1.25 19.58 5.87
N ALA A 14 -0.38 20.55 6.18
CA ALA A 14 -0.69 21.98 6.04
C ALA A 14 -0.82 22.39 4.57
N GLN A 15 0.02 21.85 3.66
CA GLN A 15 -0.06 22.12 2.24
C GLN A 15 -1.28 21.45 1.61
N ILE A 16 -1.60 20.21 2.00
CA ILE A 16 -2.84 19.52 1.63
C ILE A 16 -4.05 20.33 2.10
N GLY A 17 -4.03 20.82 3.35
CA GLY A 17 -5.08 21.68 3.89
C GLY A 17 -5.16 23.08 3.26
N GLU A 18 -4.04 23.66 2.83
CA GLU A 18 -4.02 24.94 2.10
C GLU A 18 -4.44 24.79 0.64
N ASP A 19 -4.03 23.73 -0.03
CA ASP A 19 -4.39 23.44 -1.42
C ASP A 19 -5.90 23.14 -1.50
N ALA A 20 -6.46 22.40 -0.54
CA ALA A 20 -7.91 22.21 -0.40
C ALA A 20 -8.66 23.54 -0.18
N LYS A 21 -8.09 24.51 0.57
CA LYS A 21 -8.68 25.85 0.77
C LYS A 21 -8.55 26.78 -0.45
N LYS A 22 -7.57 26.54 -1.33
CA LYS A 22 -7.38 27.32 -2.58
C LYS A 22 -8.27 26.79 -3.71
N LEU A 23 -8.52 25.47 -3.73
CA LEU A 23 -9.39 24.82 -4.70
C LEU A 23 -10.87 25.16 -4.49
N SER A 24 -11.28 25.56 -3.29
CA SER A 24 -12.64 26.09 -3.03
C SER A 24 -12.93 27.47 -3.64
N ASN A 25 -11.95 28.12 -4.30
CA ASN A 25 -12.09 29.51 -4.77
C ASN A 25 -11.62 29.80 -6.21
N ILE A 26 -11.38 28.80 -7.08
CA ILE A 26 -10.89 29.09 -8.45
C ILE A 26 -11.72 28.39 -9.54
N SER A 27 -12.46 29.21 -10.29
CA SER A 27 -13.02 28.90 -11.61
C SER A 27 -12.00 29.28 -12.70
N SER A 28 -11.13 28.35 -13.14
CA SER A 28 -10.31 28.44 -14.37
C SER A 28 -9.53 27.13 -14.66
N PRO A 29 -9.14 26.84 -15.92
CA PRO A 29 -8.97 25.47 -16.41
C PRO A 29 -7.58 24.85 -16.14
N PRO A 30 -7.47 23.50 -16.15
CA PRO A 30 -6.28 22.79 -15.69
C PRO A 30 -5.14 22.69 -16.74
N PRO A 31 -3.87 22.56 -16.29
CA PRO A 31 -2.71 22.30 -17.15
C PRO A 31 -2.60 20.81 -17.56
N PRO A 32 -1.72 20.46 -18.54
CA PRO A 32 -1.70 19.12 -19.15
C PRO A 32 -1.09 18.04 -18.24
N LEU A 33 -1.58 16.81 -18.42
CA LEU A 33 -1.38 15.62 -17.58
C LEU A 33 0.08 15.11 -17.49
N SER A 34 0.62 15.05 -16.28
CA SER A 34 1.55 13.97 -15.85
C SER A 34 1.56 13.72 -14.32
N CYS A 35 0.62 14.30 -13.58
CA CYS A 35 0.45 14.10 -12.14
C CYS A 35 -1.05 13.93 -11.88
N HIS A 36 -1.45 12.76 -11.40
CA HIS A 36 -2.83 12.54 -10.98
C HIS A 36 -3.11 13.44 -9.78
N VAL A 37 -4.03 14.37 -9.98
CA VAL A 37 -4.45 15.38 -9.01
C VAL A 37 -5.25 14.68 -7.90
N PHE A 38 -5.01 15.03 -6.64
CA PHE A 38 -5.84 14.55 -5.52
C PHE A 38 -7.27 15.11 -5.65
N PRO A 39 -8.31 14.36 -5.26
CA PRO A 39 -9.66 14.92 -5.12
C PRO A 39 -9.69 16.03 -4.04
N ASP A 40 -10.68 16.93 -4.14
CA ASP A 40 -10.89 18.00 -3.16
C ASP A 40 -11.27 17.42 -1.79
N ILE A 41 -10.51 17.76 -0.75
CA ILE A 41 -10.71 17.26 0.62
C ILE A 41 -11.73 18.14 1.35
N THR A 42 -12.85 17.56 1.78
CA THR A 42 -13.97 18.27 2.40
C THR A 42 -14.02 18.13 3.93
N GLU A 43 -13.60 17.01 4.50
CA GLU A 43 -13.50 16.80 5.95
C GLU A 43 -12.23 16.00 6.33
N LEU A 44 -11.75 16.17 7.58
CA LEU A 44 -10.56 15.51 8.11
C LEU A 44 -10.93 14.82 9.42
N SER A 45 -10.87 13.50 9.45
CA SER A 45 -11.00 12.68 10.66
C SER A 45 -9.72 11.87 10.87
N SER A 46 -9.25 11.76 12.11
CA SER A 46 -8.05 10.98 12.44
C SER A 46 -8.43 9.53 12.73
N PHE A 47 -7.85 8.57 12.00
CA PHE A 47 -7.82 7.17 12.45
C PHE A 47 -6.69 6.97 13.46
N PRO A 48 -6.94 6.35 14.62
CA PRO A 48 -5.87 5.96 15.53
C PRO A 48 -5.11 4.74 14.96
N ASP A 49 -3.83 4.64 15.34
CA ASP A 49 -3.01 3.41 15.31
C ASP A 49 -2.15 3.06 14.08
N SER A 50 -1.69 4.05 13.31
CA SER A 50 -0.54 3.84 12.40
C SER A 50 0.43 5.02 12.40
N SER A 51 1.71 4.76 12.63
CA SER A 51 2.77 5.77 12.58
C SER A 51 3.15 6.20 11.15
N THR A 52 2.61 5.53 10.12
CA THR A 52 2.99 5.72 8.71
C THR A 52 1.79 5.98 7.76
N SER A 53 0.56 5.95 8.27
CA SER A 53 -0.64 6.26 7.48
C SER A 53 -1.59 7.18 8.23
N ILE A 54 -2.22 8.10 7.50
CA ILE A 54 -3.27 8.98 8.01
C ILE A 54 -4.51 8.71 7.17
N GLY A 55 -5.46 7.97 7.73
CA GLY A 55 -6.78 7.80 7.10
C GLY A 55 -7.60 9.09 7.21
N PHE A 56 -8.40 9.39 6.19
CA PHE A 56 -9.39 10.47 6.26
C PHE A 56 -10.51 10.26 5.22
N GLN A 57 -11.74 10.56 5.61
CA GLN A 57 -12.89 10.49 4.72
C GLN A 57 -12.98 11.74 3.84
N ILE A 58 -13.17 11.59 2.53
CA ILE A 58 -13.49 12.72 1.64
C ILE A 58 -14.93 12.60 1.17
N THR A 59 -15.76 13.58 1.52
CA THR A 59 -17.14 13.67 1.04
C THR A 59 -17.20 14.59 -0.19
N ASP A 60 -17.31 14.06 -1.40
CA ASP A 60 -17.55 14.89 -2.58
C ASP A 60 -19.02 15.38 -2.56
N SER A 61 -19.21 16.69 -2.68
CA SER A 61 -20.53 17.34 -2.75
C SER A 61 -21.40 16.93 -3.95
N THR A 62 -20.89 16.12 -4.88
CA THR A 62 -21.60 15.72 -6.11
C THR A 62 -21.75 14.22 -6.37
N SER A 63 -21.14 13.33 -5.58
CA SER A 63 -21.39 11.89 -5.66
C SER A 63 -20.92 11.17 -4.40
N SER A 64 -21.76 10.27 -3.87
CA SER A 64 -21.53 9.26 -2.81
C SER A 64 -20.27 9.40 -1.95
N ASP A 65 -20.46 9.48 -0.63
CA ASP A 65 -19.41 9.40 0.41
C ASP A 65 -18.29 8.40 0.01
N LEU A 66 -17.10 8.92 -0.29
CA LEU A 66 -15.92 8.14 -0.69
C LEU A 66 -14.94 8.12 0.47
N ASP A 67 -14.89 7.00 1.17
CA ASP A 67 -13.92 6.80 2.24
C ASP A 67 -12.53 6.53 1.63
N LEU A 68 -11.56 7.36 2.00
CA LEU A 68 -10.18 7.26 1.50
C LEU A 68 -9.19 7.04 2.64
N VAL A 69 -8.04 6.50 2.27
CA VAL A 69 -6.87 6.40 3.15
C VAL A 69 -5.70 7.08 2.46
N ILE A 70 -4.98 7.95 3.17
CA ILE A 70 -3.69 8.43 2.72
C ILE A 70 -2.54 7.74 3.45
N LYS A 71 -1.71 7.06 2.67
CA LYS A 71 -0.41 6.56 3.13
C LYS A 71 0.69 7.52 2.73
N VAL A 72 1.63 7.77 3.65
CA VAL A 72 2.86 8.52 3.37
C VAL A 72 4.05 7.60 3.62
N ALA A 73 4.84 7.35 2.58
CA ALA A 73 5.95 6.41 2.63
C ALA A 73 7.20 6.94 1.93
N CYS A 74 8.38 6.40 2.25
CA CYS A 74 9.65 6.73 1.58
C CYS A 74 9.87 5.94 0.27
N SER A 75 9.05 4.93 0.03
CA SER A 75 9.02 4.12 -1.19
C SER A 75 7.62 3.53 -1.29
N HIS A 76 7.11 3.40 -2.51
CA HIS A 76 5.84 2.72 -2.75
C HIS A 76 5.77 2.29 -4.21
N SER A 77 5.55 0.99 -4.45
CA SER A 77 5.42 0.45 -5.80
C SER A 77 4.03 0.72 -6.37
N ILE A 78 3.86 1.89 -6.99
CA ILE A 78 2.61 2.26 -7.70
C ILE A 78 2.28 1.24 -8.80
N GLY A 79 3.30 0.69 -9.48
CA GLY A 79 3.11 -0.31 -10.54
C GLY A 79 2.51 -1.61 -10.01
N LEU A 80 3.11 -2.19 -8.96
CA LEU A 80 2.59 -3.41 -8.33
C LEU A 80 1.22 -3.15 -7.69
N HIS A 81 1.04 -2.04 -6.98
CA HIS A 81 -0.25 -1.69 -6.38
C HIS A 81 -1.35 -1.62 -7.45
N ASN A 82 -1.14 -0.86 -8.53
CA ASN A 82 -2.10 -0.78 -9.63
C ASN A 82 -2.34 -2.14 -10.30
N PHE A 83 -1.29 -2.97 -10.44
CA PHE A 83 -1.45 -4.33 -10.92
C PHE A 83 -2.43 -5.10 -10.04
N CYS A 84 -2.20 -5.19 -8.72
CA CYS A 84 -3.08 -5.89 -7.80
C CYS A 84 -4.49 -5.28 -7.77
N ALA A 85 -4.62 -3.96 -7.76
CA ALA A 85 -5.90 -3.26 -7.74
C ALA A 85 -6.73 -3.54 -9.01
N SER A 86 -6.10 -3.53 -10.19
CA SER A 86 -6.77 -3.84 -11.46
C SER A 86 -7.28 -5.29 -11.54
N HIS A 87 -6.73 -6.19 -10.72
CA HIS A 87 -7.20 -7.56 -10.55
C HIS A 87 -8.17 -7.72 -9.37
N GLY A 88 -8.51 -6.62 -8.68
CA GLY A 88 -9.45 -6.62 -7.54
C GLY A 88 -8.85 -7.15 -6.23
N HIS A 89 -7.53 -7.04 -6.07
CA HIS A 89 -6.76 -7.55 -4.94
C HIS A 89 -5.92 -6.47 -4.21
N ALA A 90 -6.26 -5.21 -4.38
CA ALA A 90 -5.74 -4.09 -3.60
C ALA A 90 -6.73 -2.92 -3.70
N PRO A 91 -6.66 -1.93 -2.80
CA PRO A 91 -7.49 -0.74 -2.90
C PRO A 91 -7.16 0.04 -4.17
N THR A 92 -8.14 0.72 -4.77
CA THR A 92 -7.85 1.54 -5.95
C THR A 92 -7.06 2.77 -5.53
N ILE A 93 -5.90 3.02 -6.12
CA ILE A 93 -5.23 4.31 -6.01
C ILE A 93 -6.09 5.36 -6.71
N ARG A 94 -6.54 6.37 -5.97
CA ARG A 94 -7.26 7.54 -6.51
C ARG A 94 -6.33 8.66 -6.93
N GLY A 95 -5.17 8.76 -6.28
CA GLY A 95 -4.14 9.73 -6.62
C GLY A 95 -2.86 9.50 -5.83
N PHE A 96 -1.74 10.01 -6.33
CA PHE A 96 -0.48 10.00 -5.58
C PHE A 96 0.39 11.20 -5.96
N LYS A 97 1.22 11.64 -5.03
CA LYS A 97 2.18 12.74 -5.23
C LYS A 97 3.52 12.39 -4.62
N LYS A 98 4.59 12.61 -5.40
CA LYS A 98 5.97 12.49 -4.93
C LYS A 98 6.47 13.83 -4.44
N PHE A 99 7.21 13.82 -3.35
CA PHE A 99 7.83 14.97 -2.70
C PHE A 99 9.37 14.82 -2.73
N PRO A 100 10.11 15.93 -2.55
CA PRO A 100 11.55 15.85 -2.32
C PRO A 100 11.89 14.91 -1.14
N GLY A 101 13.03 14.22 -1.22
CA GLY A 101 13.45 13.26 -0.19
C GLY A 101 12.84 11.87 -0.31
N ASN A 102 12.41 11.48 -1.52
CA ASN A 102 11.80 10.18 -1.83
C ASN A 102 10.47 9.89 -1.11
N VAL A 103 9.83 10.90 -0.52
CA VAL A 103 8.53 10.72 0.11
C VAL A 103 7.44 10.68 -0.95
N VAL A 104 6.48 9.75 -0.82
CA VAL A 104 5.29 9.64 -1.65
C VAL A 104 4.05 9.61 -0.77
N ALA A 105 3.05 10.40 -1.12
CA ALA A 105 1.71 10.32 -0.57
C ALA A 105 0.80 9.61 -1.57
N ILE A 106 0.03 8.63 -1.11
CA ILE A 106 -0.89 7.82 -1.92
C ILE A 106 -2.27 7.91 -1.29
N ALA A 107 -3.26 8.40 -2.04
CA ALA A 107 -4.67 8.31 -1.70
C ALA A 107 -5.28 7.08 -2.38
N MET A 108 -5.91 6.22 -1.59
CA MET A 108 -6.51 4.98 -2.06
C MET A 108 -7.87 4.75 -1.39
N ASP A 109 -8.70 3.89 -1.97
CA ASP A 109 -9.97 3.47 -1.37
C ASP A 109 -9.76 2.94 0.06
N HIS A 110 -10.68 3.27 0.97
CA HIS A 110 -10.80 2.55 2.23
C HIS A 110 -11.50 1.22 1.98
N LEU A 111 -10.91 0.12 2.47
CA LEU A 111 -11.51 -1.20 2.40
C LEU A 111 -11.87 -1.67 3.81
N GLU A 112 -13.16 -1.92 4.03
CA GLU A 112 -13.63 -2.57 5.25
C GLU A 112 -13.45 -4.08 5.14
N GLY A 113 -12.41 -4.60 5.79
CA GLY A 113 -12.07 -6.02 5.79
C GLY A 113 -11.40 -6.45 7.10
N GLY A 114 -11.09 -7.74 7.20
CA GLY A 114 -10.35 -8.32 8.32
C GLY A 114 -9.06 -8.98 7.84
N HIS A 115 -8.03 -9.03 8.69
CA HIS A 115 -6.80 -9.75 8.37
C HIS A 115 -7.06 -11.24 8.15
N LEU A 116 -6.30 -11.86 7.24
CA LEU A 116 -6.34 -13.30 7.09
C LEU A 116 -5.71 -13.97 8.32
N GLY A 117 -6.54 -14.63 9.13
CA GLY A 117 -6.13 -15.32 10.35
C GLY A 117 -6.40 -16.81 10.31
N SER A 118 -6.24 -17.46 11.47
CA SER A 118 -6.62 -18.87 11.67
C SER A 118 -8.14 -19.06 11.82
N GLU A 119 -8.91 -17.97 11.92
CA GLU A 119 -10.36 -17.98 12.02
C GLU A 119 -11.04 -18.34 10.69
N GLY A 120 -12.24 -18.92 10.75
CA GLY A 120 -13.00 -19.37 9.57
C GLY A 120 -12.88 -20.88 9.29
N SER A 121 -13.64 -21.36 8.30
CA SER A 121 -13.61 -22.77 7.90
C SER A 121 -12.32 -23.12 7.16
N GLU A 122 -11.90 -24.38 7.23
CA GLU A 122 -10.76 -24.88 6.45
C GLU A 122 -10.94 -24.63 4.95
N GLU A 123 -12.16 -24.82 4.43
CA GLU A 123 -12.51 -24.53 3.03
C GLU A 123 -12.28 -23.06 2.67
N PHE A 124 -12.69 -22.12 3.55
CA PHE A 124 -12.46 -20.70 3.34
C PHE A 124 -10.97 -20.37 3.32
N ARG A 125 -10.19 -20.90 4.27
CA ARG A 125 -8.74 -20.68 4.34
C ARG A 125 -8.02 -21.24 3.10
N ASN A 126 -8.40 -22.43 2.66
CA ASN A 126 -7.87 -23.03 1.43
C ASN A 126 -8.21 -22.18 0.21
N LYS A 127 -9.46 -21.69 0.10
CA LYS A 127 -9.88 -20.78 -0.97
C LYS A 127 -9.06 -19.48 -0.98
N MET A 128 -8.81 -18.87 0.18
CA MET A 128 -8.01 -17.64 0.29
C MET A 128 -6.54 -17.91 -0.05
N ALA A 129 -5.98 -19.03 0.42
CA ALA A 129 -4.60 -19.42 0.13
C ALA A 129 -4.38 -19.64 -1.38
N GLU A 130 -5.30 -20.31 -2.06
CA GLU A 130 -5.20 -20.52 -3.51
C GLU A 130 -5.34 -19.20 -4.29
N GLN A 131 -6.24 -18.30 -3.87
CA GLN A 131 -6.32 -16.95 -4.47
C GLN A 131 -5.01 -16.18 -4.29
N LEU A 132 -4.42 -16.20 -3.10
CA LEU A 132 -3.19 -15.48 -2.81
C LEU A 132 -2.01 -16.04 -3.61
N LYS A 133 -1.85 -17.37 -3.69
CA LYS A 133 -0.81 -18.01 -4.52
C LYS A 133 -0.96 -17.63 -5.99
N GLN A 134 -2.20 -17.62 -6.49
CA GLN A 134 -2.47 -17.26 -7.87
C GLN A 134 -2.13 -15.80 -8.15
N LEU A 135 -2.52 -14.87 -7.26
CA LEU A 135 -2.13 -13.46 -7.37
C LEU A 135 -0.61 -13.27 -7.39
N VAL A 136 0.10 -13.93 -6.47
CA VAL A 136 1.58 -13.85 -6.39
C VAL A 136 2.22 -14.34 -7.68
N LYS A 137 1.74 -15.47 -8.20
CA LYS A 137 2.18 -15.99 -9.50
C LYS A 137 1.93 -14.97 -10.62
N ASP A 138 0.78 -14.31 -10.64
CA ASP A 138 0.41 -13.39 -11.72
C ASP A 138 1.25 -12.11 -11.73
N PHE A 139 1.52 -11.52 -10.56
CA PHE A 139 2.42 -10.36 -10.51
C PHE A 139 3.89 -10.76 -10.73
N HIS A 140 4.30 -11.97 -10.32
CA HIS A 140 5.62 -12.54 -10.66
C HIS A 140 5.79 -12.74 -12.17
N LEU A 141 4.77 -13.21 -12.88
CA LEU A 141 4.76 -13.32 -14.35
C LEU A 141 4.91 -11.95 -15.02
N SER A 142 4.38 -10.90 -14.39
CA SER A 142 4.53 -9.51 -14.81
C SER A 142 5.82 -8.85 -14.30
N ASN A 143 6.75 -9.66 -13.77
CA ASN A 143 8.05 -9.26 -13.24
C ASN A 143 8.04 -8.35 -12.01
N TYR A 144 6.94 -8.34 -11.26
CA TYR A 144 6.90 -7.68 -9.95
C TYR A 144 7.29 -8.62 -8.81
N VAL A 145 7.70 -8.04 -7.68
CA VAL A 145 7.87 -8.67 -6.36
C VAL A 145 7.25 -7.76 -5.30
N HIS A 146 6.70 -8.32 -4.23
CA HIS A 146 6.10 -7.56 -3.12
C HIS A 146 7.12 -7.22 -2.03
N GLY A 147 7.99 -8.17 -1.70
CA GLY A 147 9.00 -8.04 -0.66
C GLY A 147 8.51 -8.28 0.77
N ASP A 148 7.19 -8.24 1.01
CA ASP A 148 6.61 -8.29 2.37
C ASP A 148 5.25 -9.02 2.44
N LEU A 149 5.22 -10.30 2.08
CA LEU A 149 4.00 -11.12 2.08
C LEU A 149 3.65 -11.71 3.47
N HIS A 150 3.95 -10.98 4.54
CA HIS A 150 3.56 -11.37 5.90
C HIS A 150 2.05 -11.18 6.12
N LEU A 151 1.45 -11.99 7.01
CA LEU A 151 0.01 -11.97 7.29
C LEU A 151 -0.60 -10.58 7.59
N PRO A 152 0.07 -9.66 8.30
CA PRO A 152 -0.49 -8.32 8.52
C PRO A 152 -0.76 -7.54 7.22
N ASN A 153 -0.06 -7.86 6.13
CA ASN A 153 -0.24 -7.21 4.82
C ASN A 153 -1.26 -7.92 3.93
N ILE A 154 -1.95 -8.93 4.46
CA ILE A 154 -2.95 -9.74 3.77
C ILE A 154 -4.27 -9.62 4.51
N TYR A 155 -5.31 -9.15 3.81
CA TYR A 155 -6.65 -9.02 4.38
C TYR A 155 -7.72 -9.52 3.41
N CYS A 156 -8.88 -9.81 3.97
CA CYS A 156 -10.04 -10.33 3.27
C CYS A 156 -11.17 -9.31 3.29
N VAL A 157 -11.72 -9.03 2.11
CA VAL A 157 -12.95 -8.28 1.94
C VAL A 157 -13.98 -9.25 1.37
N GLY A 158 -14.82 -9.80 2.26
CA GLY A 158 -15.64 -10.97 1.95
C GLY A 158 -14.78 -12.15 1.51
N ASP A 159 -15.03 -12.66 0.31
CA ASP A 159 -14.38 -13.83 -0.29
C ASP A 159 -13.15 -13.50 -1.17
N LYS A 160 -12.62 -12.28 -1.06
CA LYS A 160 -11.47 -11.82 -1.85
C LYS A 160 -10.30 -11.45 -0.97
N ILE A 161 -9.14 -12.00 -1.30
CA ILE A 161 -7.87 -11.55 -0.72
C ILE A 161 -7.50 -10.19 -1.31
N ASN A 162 -6.92 -9.35 -0.47
CA ASN A 162 -6.34 -8.08 -0.85
C ASN A 162 -4.97 -7.93 -0.18
N LEU A 163 -4.05 -7.28 -0.88
CA LEU A 163 -2.73 -6.94 -0.39
C LEU A 163 -2.66 -5.47 0.01
N SER A 164 -1.85 -5.19 1.02
CA SER A 164 -1.44 -3.86 1.44
C SER A 164 0.09 -3.80 1.57
N ASP A 165 0.59 -2.59 1.84
CA ASP A 165 2.01 -2.34 2.06
C ASP A 165 2.96 -2.69 0.90
N PHE A 166 2.81 -1.96 -0.20
CA PHE A 166 3.66 -2.08 -1.38
C PHE A 166 4.99 -1.30 -1.28
N ASP A 167 5.48 -0.98 -0.07
CA ASP A 167 6.61 -0.06 0.12
C ASP A 167 7.95 -0.68 -0.29
N TRP A 168 8.08 -2.00 -0.13
CA TRP A 168 9.26 -2.78 -0.53
C TRP A 168 9.13 -3.40 -1.91
N GLY A 169 7.92 -3.38 -2.47
CA GLY A 169 7.65 -4.00 -3.75
C GLY A 169 8.29 -3.24 -4.92
N GLY A 170 8.25 -3.86 -6.10
CA GLY A 170 8.82 -3.27 -7.30
C GLY A 170 9.11 -4.32 -8.35
N ILE A 171 10.03 -4.02 -9.27
CA ILE A 171 10.49 -4.95 -10.29
C ILE A 171 11.46 -5.96 -9.67
N ALA A 172 11.29 -7.23 -9.98
CA ALA A 172 12.18 -8.30 -9.52
C ALA A 172 13.62 -8.02 -9.95
N GLY A 173 14.56 -8.05 -9.01
CA GLY A 173 15.96 -7.72 -9.28
C GLY A 173 16.30 -6.23 -9.31
N GLU A 174 15.30 -5.35 -9.15
CA GLU A 174 15.50 -3.88 -9.06
C GLU A 174 14.98 -3.30 -7.75
N ALA A 175 14.03 -3.98 -7.10
CA ALA A 175 13.55 -3.62 -5.77
C ALA A 175 14.58 -4.03 -4.69
N PHE A 176 14.70 -3.22 -3.64
CA PHE A 176 15.63 -3.45 -2.54
C PHE A 176 14.96 -3.25 -1.18
N TYR A 177 15.33 -4.07 -0.21
CA TYR A 177 14.98 -3.79 1.18
C TYR A 177 15.65 -2.49 1.66
N PRO A 178 14.93 -1.63 2.41
CA PRO A 178 15.45 -0.34 2.84
C PRO A 178 16.48 -0.45 3.97
N TYR A 179 16.55 -1.61 4.65
CA TYR A 179 17.40 -1.83 5.80
C TYR A 179 18.57 -2.76 5.47
N GLN A 180 19.75 -2.43 5.99
CA GLN A 180 20.96 -3.26 5.83
C GLN A 180 20.92 -4.53 6.69
N ILE A 181 20.10 -4.55 7.74
CA ILE A 181 19.90 -5.69 8.63
C ILE A 181 18.50 -6.24 8.36
N LEU A 182 18.46 -7.40 7.73
CA LEU A 182 17.24 -8.16 7.49
C LEU A 182 16.97 -9.08 8.68
N THR A 183 15.72 -9.44 8.90
CA THR A 183 15.37 -10.48 9.87
C THR A 183 15.91 -11.84 9.41
N SER A 184 15.92 -12.84 10.29
CA SER A 184 16.33 -14.20 9.92
C SER A 184 15.50 -14.76 8.77
N GLU A 185 14.20 -14.45 8.78
CA GLU A 185 13.29 -14.80 7.70
C GLU A 185 13.73 -14.08 6.43
N LEU A 186 13.84 -12.75 6.41
CA LEU A 186 14.16 -12.04 5.18
C LEU A 186 15.58 -12.29 4.66
N SER A 187 16.51 -12.77 5.49
CA SER A 187 17.91 -13.08 5.11
C SER A 187 18.18 -14.53 4.73
N GLU A 188 17.23 -15.45 4.93
CA GLU A 188 17.43 -16.87 4.67
C GLU A 188 17.78 -17.15 3.19
N GLY A 189 18.85 -17.92 2.98
CA GLY A 189 19.31 -18.28 1.63
C GLY A 189 20.01 -17.15 0.86
N ARG A 190 20.19 -15.97 1.47
CA ARG A 190 20.84 -14.81 0.84
C ARG A 190 22.30 -14.68 1.24
N GLY A 191 23.11 -14.15 0.32
CA GLY A 191 24.47 -13.71 0.64
C GLY A 191 24.45 -12.49 1.55
N MET A 192 25.49 -12.34 2.39
CA MET A 192 25.69 -11.14 3.21
C MET A 192 25.60 -9.88 2.33
N ASN A 193 24.77 -8.92 2.74
CA ASN A 193 24.50 -7.65 2.07
C ASN A 193 23.68 -7.73 0.77
N ASN A 194 23.11 -8.89 0.40
CA ASN A 194 22.18 -8.94 -0.72
C ASN A 194 20.79 -8.45 -0.29
N LEU A 195 20.50 -7.17 -0.57
CA LEU A 195 19.21 -6.52 -0.28
C LEU A 195 18.21 -6.59 -1.43
N MET A 196 18.62 -7.09 -2.60
CA MET A 196 17.77 -7.17 -3.79
C MET A 196 16.61 -8.13 -3.55
N ILE A 197 15.40 -7.76 -3.95
CA ILE A 197 14.20 -8.57 -3.73
C ILE A 197 13.94 -9.41 -4.98
N MET A 198 13.85 -10.73 -4.78
CA MET A 198 13.63 -11.72 -5.81
C MET A 198 12.30 -12.44 -5.59
N LYS A 199 11.82 -13.14 -6.62
CA LYS A 199 10.53 -13.86 -6.58
C LYS A 199 10.56 -15.01 -5.58
N GLU A 200 11.74 -15.61 -5.39
CA GLU A 200 11.99 -16.68 -4.43
C GLU A 200 11.78 -16.21 -2.99
N ASP A 201 12.03 -14.93 -2.70
CA ASP A 201 11.81 -14.37 -1.36
C ASP A 201 10.33 -14.23 -1.05
N ASP A 202 9.56 -13.69 -2.00
CA ASP A 202 8.10 -13.65 -1.89
C ASP A 202 7.54 -15.04 -1.67
N GLY A 203 7.97 -16.04 -2.46
CA GLY A 203 7.51 -17.42 -2.32
C GLY A 203 7.79 -17.99 -0.93
N ARG A 204 8.97 -17.74 -0.37
CA ARG A 204 9.36 -18.22 0.95
C ARG A 204 8.55 -17.56 2.07
N ILE A 205 8.40 -16.23 2.04
CA ILE A 205 7.59 -15.50 3.03
C ILE A 205 6.10 -15.89 2.91
N LEU A 206 5.60 -16.07 1.68
CA LEU A 206 4.25 -16.57 1.44
C LEU A 206 4.04 -17.95 2.06
N ASP A 207 4.94 -18.89 1.83
CA ASP A 207 4.85 -20.25 2.40
C ASP A 207 4.85 -20.24 3.93
N MET A 208 5.62 -19.34 4.54
CA MET A 208 5.61 -19.13 5.99
C MET A 208 4.27 -18.59 6.48
N SER A 209 3.75 -17.53 5.84
CA SER A 209 2.45 -16.94 6.16
C SER A 209 1.30 -17.95 6.02
N LEU A 210 1.31 -18.75 4.96
CA LEU A 210 0.29 -19.77 4.72
C LEU A 210 0.35 -20.92 5.72
N LYS A 211 1.55 -21.29 6.21
CA LYS A 211 1.68 -22.30 7.26
C LYS A 211 1.04 -21.84 8.58
N SER A 212 1.17 -20.55 8.92
CA SER A 212 0.62 -20.01 10.16
C SER A 212 -0.91 -19.89 10.21
N ILE A 213 -1.60 -19.94 9.07
CA ILE A 213 -3.07 -19.96 9.02
C ILE A 213 -3.67 -21.37 8.92
N GLY A 214 -2.86 -22.35 8.50
CA GLY A 214 -3.27 -23.76 8.35
C GLY A 214 -2.93 -24.65 9.56
N SER A 215 -2.18 -24.14 10.53
CA SER A 215 -1.81 -24.82 11.78
C SER A 215 -2.84 -24.69 12.89
#